data_AF-A0A959HKX9-F1
#
_entry.id   AF-A0A959HKX9-F1
#
_cell.length_a   1.000
_cell.length_b   1.000
_cell.length_c   1.000
_cell.angle_alpha   90.00
_cell.angle_beta   90.00
_cell.angle_gamma   90.00
#
_symmetry.space_group_name_H-M   'P 1'
#
loop_
_entity.id
_entity.type
_entity.pdbx_description
1 polymer ?
#
loop_
_entity_poly.entity_id
_entity_poly.type
_entity_poly.pdbx_seq_one_letter_code
_entity_poly.pdbx_strand_id
1 'polypeptide(L)'
;MTRIKSYLKQAYPALLLCFLSFSLYAQKPPMKWGNVEDGDLSMSVYEPDTAAAAAILGDYAELSVDLGDGSLRYVFEHHRRIKILKLGGFQYADIPIPFHKGQELGNLKAQLFTPDGQQYEVDKSAIFEEQTTEEWSQIKFSFPQVVEGAVIEFRYRLSSENVLQLREWYFQSEIPTRWSELRLSIPEWYDYIFINQGRKFDIEEREQRPETIRIPSGNTASSRGGGAVRANVNKCRFVMENVPALKEEAYVTTMDDYRARMRFQLRSIKYPQSYVQPILTDWVTLAACRRTG
;
A
#
# COMPACT_ATOMS: atom_id res chain seq x y z
N MET A 1 17.89 -13.02 58.99
CA MET A 1 18.39 -12.98 57.59
C MET A 1 17.89 -14.14 56.70
N THR A 2 17.06 -15.06 57.19
CA THR A 2 16.67 -16.29 56.46
C THR A 2 15.37 -16.16 55.65
N ARG A 3 14.43 -15.28 56.05
CA ARG A 3 13.15 -15.08 55.33
C ARG A 3 13.28 -14.29 54.02
N ILE A 4 14.20 -13.32 53.93
CA ILE A 4 14.37 -12.48 52.72
C ILE A 4 14.88 -13.30 51.52
N LYS A 5 15.75 -14.29 51.76
CA LYS A 5 16.26 -15.18 50.69
C LYS A 5 15.18 -16.09 50.09
N SER A 6 14.08 -16.34 50.81
CA SER A 6 12.95 -17.16 50.33
C SER A 6 12.10 -16.41 49.30
N TYR A 7 11.82 -15.13 49.54
CA TYR A 7 11.05 -14.29 48.63
C TYR A 7 11.81 -14.00 47.33
N LEU A 8 13.14 -13.83 47.39
CA LEU A 8 13.98 -13.66 46.20
C LEU A 8 13.99 -14.91 45.30
N LYS A 9 13.91 -16.12 45.86
CA LYS A 9 13.82 -17.36 45.06
C LYS A 9 12.44 -17.59 44.43
N GLN A 10 11.37 -17.10 45.04
CA GLN A 10 10.00 -17.18 44.49
C GLN A 10 9.68 -16.06 43.49
N ALA A 11 10.40 -14.94 43.55
CA ALA A 11 10.25 -13.82 42.61
C ALA A 11 10.93 -14.08 41.25
N TYR A 12 12.02 -14.86 41.22
CA TYR A 12 12.74 -15.18 39.98
C TYR A 12 11.90 -15.91 38.91
N PRO A 13 11.08 -16.94 39.22
CA PRO A 13 10.23 -17.57 38.20
C PRO A 13 9.09 -16.67 37.72
N ALA A 14 8.57 -15.77 38.56
CA ALA A 14 7.54 -14.80 38.17
C ALA A 14 8.10 -13.69 37.26
N LEU A 15 9.33 -13.23 37.51
CA LEU A 15 10.02 -12.25 36.67
C LEU A 15 10.43 -12.86 35.31
N LEU A 16 10.76 -14.15 35.28
CA LEU A 16 11.06 -14.89 34.03
C LEU A 16 9.78 -15.10 33.18
N LEU A 17 8.62 -15.28 33.81
CA LEU A 17 7.34 -15.44 33.11
C LEU A 17 6.86 -14.13 32.46
N CYS A 18 7.11 -12.97 33.08
CA CYS A 18 6.80 -11.66 32.50
C CYS A 18 7.69 -11.30 31.29
N PHE A 19 8.89 -11.86 31.17
CA PHE A 19 9.77 -11.64 30.02
C PHE A 19 9.37 -12.45 28.78
N LEU A 20 8.58 -13.52 28.94
CA LEU A 20 8.07 -14.32 27.83
C LEU A 20 6.81 -13.74 27.15
N SER A 21 6.15 -12.75 27.76
CA SER A 21 4.97 -12.09 27.19
C SER A 21 5.29 -10.99 26.16
N PHE A 22 6.57 -10.68 25.94
CA PHE A 22 7.01 -9.68 24.95
C PHE A 22 7.45 -10.28 23.61
N SER A 23 7.19 -11.57 23.39
CA SER A 23 7.49 -12.18 22.10
C SER A 23 6.39 -11.88 21.08
N LEU A 24 6.77 -11.11 20.05
CA LEU A 24 6.25 -11.14 18.68
C LEU A 24 4.90 -10.45 18.40
N TYR A 25 4.89 -9.11 18.46
CA TYR A 25 4.22 -8.35 17.40
C TYR A 25 5.20 -8.11 16.24
N ALA A 26 5.69 -9.20 15.65
CA ALA A 26 6.17 -9.11 14.29
C ALA A 26 4.93 -8.86 13.42
N GLN A 27 4.84 -7.68 12.80
CA GLN A 27 3.75 -7.35 11.88
C GLN A 27 3.74 -8.43 10.79
N LYS A 28 2.77 -9.36 10.86
CA LYS A 28 2.65 -10.41 9.85
C LYS A 28 2.51 -9.73 8.48
N PRO A 29 3.18 -10.25 7.43
CA PRO A 29 2.94 -9.78 6.10
C PRO A 29 1.44 -9.94 5.81
N PRO A 30 0.81 -8.93 5.21
CA PRO A 30 -0.64 -8.85 5.10
C PRO A 30 -1.26 -10.08 4.43
N MET A 31 -0.56 -10.63 3.42
CA MET A 31 -0.97 -11.81 2.68
C MET A 31 0.25 -12.52 2.10
N LYS A 32 0.34 -13.85 2.25
CA LYS A 32 1.46 -14.62 1.69
C LYS A 32 1.13 -15.01 0.24
N TRP A 33 1.93 -14.55 -0.71
CA TRP A 33 1.79 -14.89 -2.14
C TRP A 33 1.62 -16.40 -2.36
N GLY A 34 0.61 -16.78 -3.15
CA GLY A 34 0.30 -18.15 -3.53
C GLY A 34 -0.29 -19.03 -2.46
N ASN A 35 -0.52 -18.50 -1.25
CA ASN A 35 -1.17 -19.22 -0.17
C ASN A 35 -2.60 -18.71 0.00
N VAL A 36 -3.53 -19.28 -0.75
CA VAL A 36 -4.97 -19.02 -0.64
C VAL A 36 -5.56 -19.97 0.40
N GLU A 37 -6.34 -19.44 1.34
CA GLU A 37 -6.97 -20.26 2.37
C GLU A 37 -8.06 -21.15 1.76
N ASP A 38 -8.20 -22.38 2.25
CA ASP A 38 -9.23 -23.33 1.75
C ASP A 38 -10.66 -22.77 1.88
N GLY A 39 -10.90 -21.95 2.91
CA GLY A 39 -12.17 -21.23 3.09
C GLY A 39 -12.43 -20.23 1.96
N ASP A 40 -11.40 -19.54 1.47
CA ASP A 40 -11.50 -18.60 0.36
C ASP A 40 -11.66 -19.33 -0.98
N LEU A 41 -11.03 -20.50 -1.17
CA LEU A 41 -11.19 -21.33 -2.36
C LEU A 41 -12.59 -21.96 -2.44
N SER A 42 -13.12 -22.44 -1.32
CA SER A 42 -14.45 -23.06 -1.23
C SER A 42 -15.61 -22.07 -1.13
N MET A 43 -15.33 -20.79 -0.88
CA MET A 43 -16.33 -19.73 -0.83
C MET A 43 -17.14 -19.67 -2.14
N SER A 44 -18.46 -19.80 -2.05
CA SER A 44 -19.39 -19.65 -3.18
C SER A 44 -20.25 -18.38 -3.09
N VAL A 45 -20.37 -17.81 -1.90
CA VAL A 45 -21.15 -16.59 -1.62
C VAL A 45 -20.32 -15.69 -0.70
N TYR A 46 -20.40 -14.38 -0.94
CA TYR A 46 -19.85 -13.38 -0.02
C TYR A 46 -20.96 -12.90 0.91
N GLU A 47 -20.96 -13.36 2.16
CA GLU A 47 -22.06 -13.11 3.11
C GLU A 47 -22.48 -11.63 3.27
N PRO A 48 -21.55 -10.65 3.35
CA PRO A 48 -21.94 -9.24 3.46
C PRO A 48 -22.65 -8.67 2.23
N ASP A 49 -22.52 -9.29 1.06
CA ASP A 49 -23.23 -8.94 -0.17
C ASP A 49 -23.43 -10.20 -1.03
N THR A 50 -24.53 -10.91 -0.76
CA THR A 50 -24.86 -12.18 -1.45
C THR A 50 -25.17 -11.98 -2.94
N ALA A 51 -25.44 -10.74 -3.37
CA ALA A 51 -25.67 -10.40 -4.77
C ALA A 51 -24.35 -10.23 -5.54
N ALA A 52 -23.23 -9.96 -4.86
CA ALA A 52 -21.93 -9.70 -5.47
C ALA A 52 -21.52 -10.79 -6.48
N ALA A 53 -21.02 -10.35 -7.64
CA ALA A 53 -20.51 -11.24 -8.68
C ALA A 53 -19.03 -11.60 -8.49
N ALA A 54 -18.30 -10.73 -7.78
CA ALA A 54 -16.94 -10.95 -7.30
C ALA A 54 -16.75 -10.17 -5.99
N ALA A 55 -15.73 -10.53 -5.21
CA ALA A 55 -15.37 -9.83 -3.98
C ALA A 55 -13.85 -9.74 -3.84
N ILE A 56 -13.33 -8.61 -3.38
CA ILE A 56 -11.91 -8.47 -3.06
C ILE A 56 -11.69 -9.05 -1.67
N LEU A 57 -10.93 -10.14 -1.60
CA LEU A 57 -10.65 -10.88 -0.37
C LEU A 57 -9.61 -10.17 0.50
N GLY A 58 -8.68 -9.48 -0.15
CA GLY A 58 -7.60 -8.73 0.49
C GLY A 58 -6.94 -7.80 -0.52
N ASP A 59 -6.78 -6.55 -0.10
CA ASP A 59 -6.24 -5.47 -0.91
C ASP A 59 -5.18 -4.71 -0.13
N TYR A 60 -3.92 -4.94 -0.47
CA TYR A 60 -2.81 -4.52 0.37
C TYR A 60 -1.84 -3.66 -0.40
N ALA A 61 -1.59 -2.46 0.11
CA ALA A 61 -0.56 -1.57 -0.41
C ALA A 61 0.49 -1.24 0.66
N GLU A 62 1.74 -1.21 0.24
CA GLU A 62 2.84 -0.61 0.98
C GLU A 62 3.43 0.53 0.17
N LEU A 63 3.43 1.73 0.74
CA LEU A 63 4.02 2.92 0.14
C LEU A 63 5.18 3.38 1.01
N SER A 64 6.39 3.33 0.45
CA SER A 64 7.59 3.81 1.11
C SER A 64 8.21 4.96 0.34
N VAL A 65 8.79 5.92 1.05
CA VAL A 65 9.63 6.97 0.48
C VAL A 65 11.07 6.64 0.83
N ASP A 66 11.88 6.34 -0.18
CA ASP A 66 13.26 5.91 -0.03
C ASP A 66 14.23 6.79 -0.82
N LEU A 67 15.49 6.76 -0.39
CA LEU A 67 16.62 7.40 -1.06
C LEU A 67 17.48 6.33 -1.72
N GLY A 68 16.84 5.48 -2.53
CA GLY A 68 17.49 4.35 -3.21
C GLY A 68 18.44 4.81 -4.34
N ASP A 69 19.65 4.22 -4.37
CA ASP A 69 20.65 4.26 -5.45
C ASP A 69 21.14 5.61 -5.99
N GLY A 70 20.72 6.75 -5.45
CA GLY A 70 21.11 8.04 -6.03
C GLY A 70 20.04 9.11 -5.95
N SER A 71 18.79 8.68 -6.05
CA SER A 71 17.64 9.56 -6.20
C SER A 71 16.56 9.27 -5.17
N LEU A 72 15.94 10.35 -4.73
CA LEU A 72 14.73 10.31 -3.93
C LEU A 72 13.61 9.74 -4.78
N ARG A 73 12.98 8.66 -4.32
CA ARG A 73 11.85 8.05 -4.99
C ARG A 73 10.83 7.58 -3.96
N TYR A 74 9.63 7.27 -4.43
CA TYR A 74 8.72 6.43 -3.67
C TYR A 74 8.54 5.09 -4.36
N VAL A 75 8.23 4.09 -3.56
CA VAL A 75 7.90 2.73 -3.99
C VAL A 75 6.50 2.44 -3.50
N PHE A 76 5.67 1.92 -4.38
CA PHE A 76 4.31 1.48 -4.13
C PHE A 76 4.21 -0.01 -4.51
N GLU A 77 4.13 -0.88 -3.51
CA GLU A 77 3.90 -2.30 -3.69
C GLU A 77 2.43 -2.61 -3.44
N HIS A 78 1.79 -3.35 -4.34
CA HIS A 78 0.37 -3.67 -4.24
C HIS A 78 0.18 -5.17 -4.46
N HIS A 79 -0.61 -5.79 -3.58
CA HIS A 79 -0.95 -7.20 -3.60
C HIS A 79 -2.46 -7.36 -3.37
N ARG A 80 -3.16 -7.88 -4.37
CA ARG A 80 -4.61 -8.01 -4.35
C ARG A 80 -5.05 -9.45 -4.61
N ARG A 81 -6.11 -9.88 -3.93
CA ARG A 81 -6.88 -11.09 -4.23
C ARG A 81 -8.33 -10.80 -4.52
N ILE A 82 -8.83 -11.38 -5.61
CA ILE A 82 -10.21 -11.23 -6.06
C ILE A 82 -10.81 -12.64 -6.15
N LYS A 83 -11.94 -12.85 -5.48
CA LYS A 83 -12.77 -14.05 -5.63
C LYS A 83 -13.83 -13.81 -6.70
N ILE A 84 -13.91 -14.68 -7.69
CA ILE A 84 -14.98 -14.70 -8.68
C ILE A 84 -16.08 -15.61 -8.15
N LEU A 85 -17.29 -15.07 -7.98
CA LEU A 85 -18.42 -15.80 -7.38
C LEU A 85 -19.44 -16.24 -8.43
N LYS A 86 -19.63 -15.45 -9.48
CA LYS A 86 -20.64 -15.65 -10.53
C LYS A 86 -20.07 -15.26 -11.89
N LEU A 87 -20.70 -15.71 -12.97
CA LEU A 87 -20.36 -15.33 -14.35
C LEU A 87 -20.20 -13.80 -14.57
N GLY A 88 -21.06 -12.99 -13.96
CA GLY A 88 -20.97 -11.52 -14.05
C GLY A 88 -19.68 -10.93 -13.45
N GLY A 89 -18.91 -11.71 -12.69
CA GLY A 89 -17.64 -11.32 -12.12
C GLY A 89 -16.46 -11.51 -13.08
N PHE A 90 -16.64 -12.18 -14.22
CA PHE A 90 -15.53 -12.53 -15.13
C PHE A 90 -14.84 -11.28 -15.71
N GLN A 91 -15.55 -10.16 -15.84
CA GLN A 91 -14.94 -8.88 -16.23
C GLN A 91 -13.85 -8.39 -15.26
N TYR A 92 -13.88 -8.82 -14.00
CA TYR A 92 -12.84 -8.49 -13.01
C TYR A 92 -11.60 -9.39 -13.15
N ALA A 93 -11.56 -10.28 -14.16
CA ALA A 93 -10.38 -11.02 -14.56
C ALA A 93 -9.53 -10.27 -15.59
N ASP A 94 -10.05 -9.22 -16.20
CA ASP A 94 -9.26 -8.28 -17.00
C ASP A 94 -8.68 -7.23 -16.06
N ILE A 95 -7.36 -7.24 -15.87
CA ILE A 95 -6.69 -6.39 -14.87
C ILE A 95 -6.00 -5.21 -15.54
N PRO A 96 -6.56 -3.99 -15.41
CA PRO A 96 -5.88 -2.76 -15.79
C PRO A 96 -4.99 -2.25 -14.65
N ILE A 97 -3.72 -1.94 -14.95
CA ILE A 97 -2.83 -1.22 -14.02
C ILE A 97 -2.39 0.09 -14.69
N PRO A 98 -3.06 1.22 -14.41
CA PRO A 98 -2.65 2.51 -14.92
C PRO A 98 -1.43 3.03 -14.17
N PHE A 99 -0.51 3.64 -14.91
CA PHE A 99 0.66 4.29 -14.37
C PHE A 99 1.01 5.53 -15.22
N HIS A 100 1.50 6.56 -14.53
CA HIS A 100 1.90 7.81 -15.14
C HIS A 100 3.30 7.70 -15.75
N LYS A 101 3.58 8.53 -16.75
CA LYS A 101 4.93 8.73 -17.29
C LYS A 101 5.91 9.11 -16.17
N GLY A 102 7.06 8.44 -16.11
CA GLY A 102 8.02 8.59 -15.00
C GLY A 102 7.70 7.72 -13.77
N GLN A 103 6.68 6.86 -13.84
CA GLN A 103 6.58 5.68 -12.99
C GLN A 103 7.15 4.47 -13.73
N GLU A 104 7.87 3.64 -12.99
CA GLU A 104 8.38 2.36 -13.47
C GLU A 104 7.58 1.23 -12.84
N LEU A 105 7.05 0.33 -13.67
CA LEU A 105 6.39 -0.88 -13.20
C LEU A 105 7.36 -2.07 -13.22
N GLY A 106 7.42 -2.78 -12.09
CA GLY A 106 8.28 -3.93 -11.90
C GLY A 106 7.62 -4.99 -11.01
N ASN A 107 8.29 -6.14 -10.88
CA ASN A 107 7.85 -7.26 -10.03
C ASN A 107 6.38 -7.70 -10.24
N LEU A 108 5.81 -7.45 -11.42
CA LEU A 108 4.46 -7.89 -11.75
C LEU A 108 4.41 -9.41 -11.80
N LYS A 109 3.56 -9.99 -10.96
CA LYS A 109 3.19 -11.40 -10.96
C LYS A 109 1.69 -11.51 -10.84
N ALA A 110 1.11 -12.47 -11.54
CA ALA A 110 -0.32 -12.68 -11.59
C ALA A 110 -0.59 -14.18 -11.73
N GLN A 111 -1.54 -14.70 -10.97
CA GLN A 111 -1.93 -16.10 -11.00
C GLN A 111 -3.42 -16.28 -10.66
N LEU A 112 -3.98 -17.38 -11.13
CA LEU A 112 -5.36 -17.79 -10.89
C LEU A 112 -5.36 -19.16 -10.22
N PHE A 113 -6.18 -19.30 -9.19
CA PHE A 113 -6.48 -20.55 -8.52
C PHE A 113 -7.91 -20.95 -8.84
N THR A 114 -8.11 -22.15 -9.36
CA THR A 114 -9.45 -22.70 -9.60
C THR A 114 -9.97 -23.40 -8.34
N PRO A 115 -11.30 -23.63 -8.23
CA PRO A 115 -11.89 -24.32 -7.07
C PRO A 115 -11.37 -25.74 -6.83
N ASP A 116 -10.90 -26.41 -7.88
CA ASP A 116 -10.29 -27.74 -7.81
C ASP A 116 -8.80 -27.69 -7.42
N GLY A 117 -8.27 -26.50 -7.11
CA GLY A 117 -6.91 -26.30 -6.61
C GLY A 117 -5.83 -26.19 -7.68
N GLN A 118 -6.20 -26.12 -8.96
CA GLN A 118 -5.21 -25.88 -10.02
C GLN A 118 -4.77 -24.42 -10.02
N GLN A 119 -3.52 -24.20 -10.39
CA GLN A 119 -2.89 -22.89 -10.42
C GLN A 119 -2.41 -22.56 -11.84
N TYR A 120 -2.78 -21.39 -12.32
CA TYR A 120 -2.37 -20.86 -13.62
C TYR A 120 -1.65 -19.53 -13.42
N GLU A 121 -0.36 -19.47 -13.77
CA GLU A 121 0.40 -18.22 -13.76
C GLU A 121 0.24 -17.50 -15.11
N VAL A 122 0.19 -16.17 -15.08
CA VAL A 122 0.18 -15.35 -16.30
C VAL A 122 1.59 -15.23 -16.82
N ASP A 123 1.81 -15.74 -18.03
CA ASP A 123 3.08 -15.57 -18.73
C ASP A 123 3.37 -14.10 -19.04
N LYS A 124 4.64 -13.72 -18.97
CA LYS A 124 5.07 -12.34 -19.28
C LYS A 124 4.70 -11.90 -20.71
N SER A 125 4.58 -12.84 -21.64
CA SER A 125 4.15 -12.56 -23.02
C SER A 125 2.66 -12.22 -23.15
N ALA A 126 1.85 -12.56 -22.15
CA ALA A 126 0.43 -12.23 -22.09
C ALA A 126 0.16 -10.90 -21.37
N ILE A 127 1.22 -10.19 -20.97
CA ILE A 127 1.15 -8.87 -20.33
C ILE A 127 1.48 -7.82 -21.39
N PHE A 128 0.53 -6.93 -21.64
CA PHE A 128 0.64 -5.91 -22.67
C PHE A 128 0.67 -4.52 -22.04
N GLU A 129 1.52 -3.65 -22.57
CA GLU A 129 1.50 -2.23 -22.25
C GLU A 129 0.80 -1.46 -23.38
N GLU A 130 -0.14 -0.60 -23.01
CA GLU A 130 -0.84 0.28 -23.93
C GLU A 130 -0.71 1.72 -23.46
N GLN A 131 -0.27 2.60 -24.34
CA GLN A 131 -0.28 4.03 -24.08
C GLN A 131 -1.71 4.56 -24.27
N THR A 132 -2.31 5.07 -23.19
CA THR A 132 -3.69 5.61 -23.23
C THR A 132 -3.71 7.10 -23.53
N THR A 133 -2.73 7.86 -23.03
CA THR A 133 -2.53 9.29 -23.32
C THR A 133 -1.03 9.62 -23.38
N GLU A 134 -0.68 10.88 -23.64
CA GLU A 134 0.74 11.30 -23.61
C GLU A 134 1.41 11.10 -22.24
N GLU A 135 0.64 11.20 -21.16
CA GLU A 135 1.13 11.14 -19.78
C GLU A 135 0.76 9.84 -19.04
N TRP A 136 -0.07 9.00 -19.64
CA TRP A 136 -0.54 7.75 -19.03
C TRP A 136 -0.35 6.55 -19.94
N SER A 137 0.16 5.48 -19.33
CA SER A 137 0.18 4.13 -19.89
C SER A 137 -0.60 3.19 -18.97
N GLN A 138 -0.96 2.04 -19.50
CA GLN A 138 -1.65 1.00 -18.75
C GLN A 138 -1.10 -0.37 -19.10
N ILE A 139 -0.74 -1.15 -18.08
CA ILE A 139 -0.53 -2.59 -18.25
C ILE A 139 -1.89 -3.29 -18.24
N LYS A 140 -2.08 -4.23 -19.17
CA LYS A 140 -3.26 -5.08 -19.29
C LYS A 140 -2.85 -6.55 -19.35
N PHE A 141 -3.54 -7.38 -18.60
CA PHE A 141 -3.47 -8.83 -18.69
C PHE A 141 -4.79 -9.43 -18.23
N SER A 142 -5.07 -10.66 -18.67
CA SER A 142 -6.33 -11.34 -18.42
C SER A 142 -6.09 -12.81 -18.07
N PHE A 143 -7.06 -13.43 -17.40
CA PHE A 143 -7.02 -14.85 -17.06
C PHE A 143 -8.02 -15.65 -17.89
N PRO A 144 -7.62 -16.24 -19.03
CA PRO A 144 -8.57 -16.95 -19.91
C PRO A 144 -9.17 -18.21 -19.28
N GLN A 145 -8.52 -18.78 -18.26
CA GLN A 145 -9.00 -19.94 -17.50
C GLN A 145 -9.93 -19.57 -16.34
N VAL A 146 -10.44 -18.33 -16.29
CA VAL A 146 -11.34 -17.91 -15.22
C VAL A 146 -12.64 -18.71 -15.24
N VAL A 147 -13.03 -19.18 -14.05
CA VAL A 147 -14.25 -19.95 -13.80
C VAL A 147 -14.93 -19.43 -12.53
N GLU A 148 -16.20 -19.79 -12.34
CA GLU A 148 -16.89 -19.50 -11.07
C GLU A 148 -16.15 -20.18 -9.90
N GLY A 149 -15.99 -19.43 -8.81
CA GLY A 149 -15.21 -19.86 -7.66
C GLY A 149 -13.70 -19.65 -7.79
N ALA A 150 -13.18 -19.18 -8.93
CA ALA A 150 -11.76 -18.91 -9.07
C ALA A 150 -11.29 -17.76 -8.16
N VAL A 151 -10.04 -17.83 -7.70
CA VAL A 151 -9.35 -16.76 -6.97
C VAL A 151 -8.22 -16.23 -7.82
N ILE A 152 -8.29 -14.95 -8.15
CA ILE A 152 -7.23 -14.22 -8.85
C ILE A 152 -6.34 -13.58 -7.80
N GLU A 153 -5.03 -13.73 -7.95
CA GLU A 153 -4.02 -13.09 -7.12
C GLU A 153 -2.98 -12.40 -7.99
N PHE A 154 -2.75 -11.12 -7.76
CA PHE A 154 -1.69 -10.38 -8.45
C PHE A 154 -0.97 -9.44 -7.51
N ARG A 155 0.29 -9.16 -7.84
CA ARG A 155 1.09 -8.16 -7.17
C ARG A 155 2.00 -7.45 -8.14
N TYR A 156 2.32 -6.20 -7.85
CA TYR A 156 3.27 -5.41 -8.62
C TYR A 156 3.93 -4.37 -7.75
N ARG A 157 5.01 -3.80 -8.27
CA ARG A 157 5.73 -2.67 -7.71
C ARG A 157 5.70 -1.52 -8.72
N LEU A 158 5.32 -0.35 -8.25
CA LEU A 158 5.52 0.91 -8.95
C LEU A 158 6.59 1.71 -8.21
N SER A 159 7.47 2.38 -8.95
CA SER A 159 8.39 3.35 -8.37
C SER A 159 8.39 4.64 -9.17
N SER A 160 8.59 5.77 -8.50
CA SER A 160 8.70 7.07 -9.16
C SER A 160 9.55 8.05 -8.38
N GLU A 161 10.31 8.87 -9.08
CA GLU A 161 11.10 9.95 -8.49
C GLU A 161 10.23 11.17 -8.08
N ASN A 162 8.98 11.23 -8.54
CA ASN A 162 8.05 12.31 -8.19
C ASN A 162 7.44 12.10 -6.80
N VAL A 163 8.22 12.35 -5.75
CA VAL A 163 7.73 12.28 -4.38
C VAL A 163 6.78 13.40 -3.99
N LEU A 164 6.65 14.47 -4.80
CA LEU A 164 5.69 15.54 -4.52
C LEU A 164 4.24 15.02 -4.54
N GLN A 165 4.00 14.01 -5.37
CA GLN A 165 2.70 13.37 -5.56
C GLN A 165 2.83 11.85 -5.43
N LEU A 166 2.69 11.37 -4.19
CA LEU A 166 2.61 9.93 -3.93
C LEU A 166 1.34 9.35 -4.53
N ARG A 167 1.37 8.07 -4.90
CA ARG A 167 0.21 7.37 -5.43
C ARG A 167 -0.93 7.36 -4.41
N GLU A 168 -2.13 7.73 -4.86
CA GLU A 168 -3.34 7.63 -4.05
C GLU A 168 -3.71 6.17 -3.78
N TRP A 169 -4.38 5.92 -2.66
CA TRP A 169 -4.90 4.60 -2.32
C TRP A 169 -6.41 4.64 -2.19
N TYR A 170 -7.09 3.68 -2.82
CA TYR A 170 -8.54 3.55 -2.79
C TYR A 170 -8.91 2.34 -1.94
N PHE A 171 -9.61 2.58 -0.82
CA PHE A 171 -10.10 1.51 0.06
C PHE A 171 -11.39 0.87 -0.47
N GLN A 172 -12.11 1.58 -1.33
CA GLN A 172 -13.36 1.16 -1.91
C GLN A 172 -13.22 0.93 -3.42
N SER A 173 -13.87 -0.13 -3.90
CA SER A 173 -13.87 -0.55 -5.31
C SER A 173 -15.31 -0.79 -5.79
N GLU A 174 -15.47 -1.12 -7.08
CA GLU A 174 -16.76 -1.44 -7.70
C GLU A 174 -17.38 -2.74 -7.19
N ILE A 175 -16.56 -3.63 -6.64
CA ILE A 175 -16.95 -4.86 -5.95
C ILE A 175 -16.65 -4.72 -4.46
N PRO A 176 -17.38 -5.43 -3.58
CA PRO A 176 -17.15 -5.34 -2.15
C PRO A 176 -15.73 -5.80 -1.79
N THR A 177 -15.13 -5.13 -0.80
CA THR A 177 -13.79 -5.42 -0.31
C THR A 177 -13.84 -5.88 1.13
N ARG A 178 -13.45 -7.13 1.39
CA ARG A 178 -13.40 -7.70 2.74
C ARG A 178 -12.34 -7.02 3.60
N TRP A 179 -11.16 -6.78 3.04
CA TRP A 179 -10.03 -6.18 3.74
C TRP A 179 -9.24 -5.29 2.81
N SER A 180 -9.10 -4.00 3.14
CA SER A 180 -8.22 -3.07 2.46
C SER A 180 -7.26 -2.43 3.45
N GLU A 181 -5.96 -2.52 3.19
CA GLU A 181 -4.93 -2.04 4.11
C GLU A 181 -3.82 -1.31 3.37
N LEU A 182 -3.51 -0.11 3.88
CA LEU A 182 -2.43 0.74 3.41
C LEU A 182 -1.38 0.90 4.51
N ARG A 183 -0.14 0.51 4.21
CA ARG A 183 1.03 0.74 5.07
C ARG A 183 1.89 1.83 4.46
N LEU A 184 2.27 2.81 5.26
CA LEU A 184 3.17 3.89 4.87
C LEU A 184 4.48 3.78 5.64
N SER A 185 5.60 4.02 4.97
CA SER A 185 6.92 4.15 5.57
C SER A 185 7.59 5.42 5.03
N ILE A 186 7.48 6.52 5.77
CA ILE A 186 7.93 7.85 5.33
C ILE A 186 8.98 8.40 6.30
N PRO A 187 10.20 8.73 5.85
CA PRO A 187 11.19 9.40 6.69
C PRO A 187 10.66 10.70 7.28
N GLU A 188 11.07 11.05 8.50
CA GLU A 188 10.64 12.28 9.21
C GLU A 188 10.99 13.58 8.46
N TRP A 189 11.85 13.50 7.44
CA TRP A 189 12.22 14.64 6.59
C TRP A 189 11.11 15.04 5.63
N TYR A 190 10.17 14.15 5.32
CA TYR A 190 9.07 14.43 4.40
C TYR A 190 7.76 14.53 5.15
N ASP A 191 7.24 15.74 5.20
CA ASP A 191 6.05 16.06 5.97
C ASP A 191 4.84 16.11 5.04
N TYR A 192 4.10 15.00 4.97
CA TYR A 192 2.89 14.88 4.15
C TYR A 192 1.62 15.13 4.97
N ILE A 193 0.68 15.82 4.35
CA ILE A 193 -0.71 15.88 4.80
C ILE A 193 -1.44 14.67 4.24
N PHE A 194 -2.08 13.91 5.14
CA PHE A 194 -2.94 12.77 4.79
C PHE A 194 -4.39 13.25 4.69
N ILE A 195 -4.92 13.24 3.48
CA ILE A 195 -6.30 13.65 3.20
C ILE A 195 -7.11 12.37 3.02
N ASN A 196 -7.84 11.99 4.08
CA ASN A 196 -8.80 10.90 4.01
C ASN A 196 -10.15 11.43 3.49
N GLN A 197 -10.71 10.74 2.51
CA GLN A 197 -12.03 10.99 1.94
C GLN A 197 -12.88 9.72 2.09
N GLY A 198 -14.16 9.87 2.42
CA GLY A 198 -15.07 8.75 2.68
C GLY A 198 -15.20 8.45 4.18
N ARG A 199 -15.25 7.17 4.55
CA ARG A 199 -15.47 6.75 5.94
C ARG A 199 -14.20 6.79 6.79
N LYS A 200 -14.36 6.69 8.12
CA LYS A 200 -13.23 6.55 9.06
C LYS A 200 -12.58 5.17 8.91
N PHE A 201 -11.30 5.07 9.23
CA PHE A 201 -10.58 3.81 9.30
C PHE A 201 -11.07 2.97 10.48
N ASP A 202 -11.15 1.66 10.30
CA ASP A 202 -11.45 0.73 11.38
C ASP A 202 -10.20 0.48 12.25
N ILE A 203 -9.02 0.50 11.61
CA ILE A 203 -7.72 0.46 12.28
C ILE A 203 -6.87 1.60 11.76
N GLU A 204 -6.35 2.40 12.69
CA GLU A 204 -5.35 3.43 12.44
C GLU A 204 -4.23 3.31 13.47
N GLU A 205 -3.05 2.87 13.02
CA GLU A 205 -1.86 2.76 13.86
C GLU A 205 -0.77 3.67 13.32
N ARG A 206 -0.05 4.35 14.21
CA ARG A 206 1.08 5.23 13.88
C ARG A 206 2.22 4.95 14.83
N GLU A 207 3.40 4.72 14.27
CA GLU A 207 4.61 4.43 15.02
C GLU A 207 5.78 5.19 14.39
N GLN A 208 6.73 5.63 15.22
CA GLN A 208 8.01 6.12 14.76
C GLN A 208 9.10 5.11 15.10
N ARG A 209 9.83 4.67 14.08
CA ARG A 209 10.97 3.76 14.26
C ARG A 209 12.26 4.40 13.79
N PRO A 210 13.34 4.36 14.58
CA PRO A 210 14.64 4.80 14.11
C PRO A 210 15.19 3.79 13.10
N GLU A 211 15.44 4.23 11.87
CA GLU A 211 16.03 3.42 10.81
C GLU A 211 17.27 4.10 10.23
N THR A 212 18.13 3.30 9.63
CA THR A 212 19.34 3.79 8.95
C THR A 212 19.02 3.98 7.47
N ILE A 213 18.95 5.23 7.04
CA ILE A 213 18.69 5.60 5.65
C ILE A 213 20.05 5.82 4.97
N ARG A 214 20.26 5.17 3.81
CA ARG A 214 21.45 5.43 3.00
C ARG A 214 21.24 6.70 2.18
N ILE A 215 22.13 7.66 2.32
CA ILE A 215 22.17 8.85 1.48
C ILE A 215 23.22 8.62 0.38
N PRO A 216 22.84 8.72 -0.90
CA PRO A 216 23.79 8.62 -1.99
C PRO A 216 24.84 9.73 -1.94
N SER A 217 26.08 9.41 -2.28
CA SER A 217 27.13 10.42 -2.43
C SER A 217 26.86 11.23 -3.68
N GLY A 218 26.57 12.53 -3.53
CA GLY A 218 26.58 13.46 -4.65
C GLY A 218 27.99 13.59 -5.25
N ASN A 219 28.07 14.00 -6.50
CA ASN A 219 29.30 14.19 -7.28
C ASN A 219 30.10 15.45 -6.83
N THR A 220 30.18 15.70 -5.52
CA THR A 220 30.99 16.77 -4.94
C THR A 220 32.28 16.19 -4.38
N ALA A 221 33.40 16.82 -4.72
CA ALA A 221 34.77 16.35 -4.47
C ALA A 221 35.17 16.23 -2.98
N SER A 222 34.21 16.33 -2.04
CA SER A 222 34.45 16.34 -0.59
C SER A 222 33.81 15.17 0.19
N SER A 223 33.05 14.27 -0.44
CA SER A 223 32.51 13.09 0.26
C SER A 223 32.90 11.77 -0.42
N ARG A 224 34.10 11.25 -0.15
CA ARG A 224 34.42 9.84 -0.41
C ARG A 224 33.67 8.97 0.61
N GLY A 225 32.42 8.65 0.29
CA GLY A 225 31.59 7.68 1.04
C GLY A 225 30.15 8.16 1.14
N GLY A 226 29.21 7.45 0.50
CA GLY A 226 27.79 7.62 0.78
C GLY A 226 27.54 7.48 2.29
N GLY A 227 26.86 8.46 2.87
CA GLY A 227 26.62 8.52 4.30
C GLY A 227 25.36 7.74 4.68
N ALA A 228 25.46 6.86 5.67
CA ALA A 228 24.27 6.32 6.31
C ALA A 228 23.84 7.29 7.42
N VAL A 229 22.62 7.81 7.34
CA VAL A 229 22.06 8.72 8.34
C VAL A 229 20.95 8.01 9.09
N ARG A 230 21.00 8.11 10.42
CA ARG A 230 19.92 7.62 11.28
C ARG A 230 18.80 8.65 11.28
N ALA A 231 17.60 8.23 10.92
CA ALA A 231 16.42 9.07 10.92
C ALA A 231 15.24 8.30 11.52
N ASN A 232 14.26 9.01 12.06
CA ASN A 232 12.99 8.36 12.37
C ASN A 232 12.19 8.17 11.09
N VAL A 233 11.58 7.00 10.93
CA VAL A 233 10.63 6.67 9.88
C VAL A 233 9.25 6.60 10.51
N ASN A 234 8.34 7.43 10.02
CA ASN A 234 6.93 7.39 10.36
C ASN A 234 6.31 6.20 9.65
N LYS A 235 5.93 5.18 10.42
CA LYS A 235 5.17 4.02 9.95
C LYS A 235 3.70 4.19 10.30
N CYS A 236 2.85 4.19 9.28
CA CYS A 236 1.40 4.30 9.48
C CYS A 236 0.71 3.09 8.86
N ARG A 237 -0.36 2.61 9.50
CA ARG A 237 -1.20 1.53 9.01
C ARG A 237 -2.65 1.97 9.08
N PHE A 238 -3.32 1.94 7.93
CA PHE A 238 -4.73 2.29 7.78
C PHE A 238 -5.47 1.09 7.22
N VAL A 239 -6.58 0.70 7.85
CA VAL A 239 -7.38 -0.46 7.44
C VAL A 239 -8.85 -0.06 7.33
N MET A 240 -9.50 -0.59 6.29
CA MET A 240 -10.96 -0.65 6.20
C MET A 240 -11.42 -2.11 5.98
N GLU A 241 -12.37 -2.55 6.80
CA GLU A 241 -12.95 -3.90 6.76
C GLU A 241 -14.38 -3.89 6.20
N ASN A 242 -14.74 -4.90 5.40
CA ASN A 242 -16.08 -5.07 4.83
C ASN A 242 -16.59 -3.78 4.16
N VAL A 243 -15.79 -3.22 3.26
CA VAL A 243 -16.14 -2.03 2.48
C VAL A 243 -17.15 -2.43 1.40
N PRO A 244 -18.33 -1.80 1.34
CA PRO A 244 -19.35 -2.13 0.34
C PRO A 244 -18.91 -1.74 -1.06
N ALA A 245 -19.43 -2.44 -2.07
CA ALA A 245 -19.28 -2.07 -3.48
C ALA A 245 -19.78 -0.64 -3.73
N LEU A 246 -19.04 0.11 -4.55
CA LEU A 246 -19.50 1.38 -5.08
C LEU A 246 -20.05 1.16 -6.50
N LYS A 247 -21.37 1.23 -6.66
CA LYS A 247 -22.01 1.14 -7.98
C LYS A 247 -22.06 2.49 -8.65
N GLU A 248 -21.81 2.52 -9.96
CA GLU A 248 -21.97 3.73 -10.77
C GLU A 248 -23.46 4.08 -10.89
N GLU A 249 -23.85 5.25 -10.39
CA GLU A 249 -25.21 5.77 -10.51
C GLU A 249 -25.28 6.73 -11.71
N ALA A 250 -26.38 6.71 -12.46
CA ALA A 250 -26.53 7.30 -13.79
C ALA A 250 -26.38 8.85 -13.91
N TYR A 251 -25.94 9.54 -12.86
CA TYR A 251 -25.78 11.00 -12.83
C TYR A 251 -24.55 11.49 -12.05
N VAL A 252 -23.61 10.60 -11.72
CA VAL A 252 -22.38 10.97 -11.02
C VAL A 252 -21.30 11.35 -12.05
N THR A 253 -20.89 12.62 -12.06
CA THR A 253 -19.91 13.14 -13.03
C THR A 253 -18.50 12.59 -12.84
N THR A 254 -18.14 12.16 -11.62
CA THR A 254 -16.84 11.54 -11.32
C THR A 254 -16.99 10.60 -10.14
N MET A 255 -17.05 9.30 -10.41
CA MET A 255 -17.17 8.25 -9.37
C MET A 255 -16.02 8.28 -8.35
N ASP A 256 -14.84 8.75 -8.76
CA ASP A 256 -13.65 8.85 -7.90
C ASP A 256 -13.81 9.84 -6.73
N ASP A 257 -14.74 10.78 -6.81
CA ASP A 257 -15.01 11.74 -5.72
C ASP A 257 -15.84 11.13 -4.58
N TYR A 258 -16.41 9.94 -4.76
CA TYR A 258 -17.22 9.27 -3.75
C TYR A 258 -16.52 8.06 -3.13
N ARG A 259 -15.41 7.61 -3.73
CA ARG A 259 -14.64 6.47 -3.24
C ARG A 259 -13.93 6.82 -1.94
N ALA A 260 -13.99 5.90 -0.97
CA ALA A 260 -13.12 5.98 0.19
C ALA A 260 -11.65 5.91 -0.25
N ARG A 261 -10.88 6.99 -0.04
CA ARG A 261 -9.49 7.10 -0.52
C ARG A 261 -8.59 7.87 0.43
N MET A 262 -7.30 7.60 0.32
CA MET A 262 -6.22 8.37 0.93
C MET A 262 -5.42 9.09 -0.14
N ARG A 263 -5.32 10.42 0.01
CA ARG A 263 -4.45 11.28 -0.80
C ARG A 263 -3.34 11.89 0.03
N PHE A 264 -2.19 12.07 -0.59
CA PHE A 264 -0.99 12.62 0.02
C PHE A 264 -0.63 13.97 -0.59
N GLN A 265 -0.32 14.95 0.24
CA GLN A 265 0.20 16.24 -0.22
C GLN A 265 1.44 16.61 0.58
N LEU A 266 2.57 16.80 -0.10
CA LEU A 266 3.82 17.16 0.56
C LEU A 266 3.77 18.62 1.02
N ARG A 267 3.80 18.84 2.33
CA ARG A 267 3.77 20.18 2.94
C ARG A 267 5.15 20.81 2.97
N SER A 268 6.14 20.08 3.49
CA SER A 268 7.50 20.58 3.62
C SER A 268 8.54 19.46 3.62
N ILE A 269 9.78 19.83 3.30
CA ILE A 269 10.95 18.96 3.44
C ILE A 269 11.87 19.54 4.51
N LYS A 270 12.30 18.70 5.46
CA LYS A 270 13.17 19.07 6.57
C LYS A 270 14.30 18.05 6.75
N TYR A 271 15.40 18.24 6.04
CA TYR A 271 16.62 17.46 6.27
C TYR A 271 17.28 17.82 7.60
N PRO A 272 18.08 16.90 8.20
CA PRO A 272 18.84 17.20 9.40
C PRO A 272 19.77 18.39 9.16
N GLN A 273 19.86 19.30 10.15
CA GLN A 273 20.71 20.50 10.10
C GLN A 273 20.44 21.46 8.93
N SER A 274 19.30 21.32 8.23
CA SER A 274 18.90 22.17 7.10
C SER A 274 17.70 23.04 7.45
N TYR A 275 17.54 24.15 6.74
CA TYR A 275 16.32 24.96 6.80
C TYR A 275 15.13 24.17 6.25
N VAL A 276 13.95 24.37 6.85
CA VAL A 276 12.70 23.80 6.33
C VAL A 276 12.43 24.41 4.96
N GLN A 277 12.24 23.56 3.96
CA GLN A 277 11.83 23.97 2.61
C GLN A 277 10.32 23.74 2.48
N PRO A 278 9.48 24.80 2.58
CA PRO A 278 8.06 24.67 2.34
C PRO A 278 7.80 24.42 0.85
N ILE A 279 6.91 23.47 0.54
CA ILE A 279 6.46 23.18 -0.83
C ILE A 279 5.05 23.72 -1.04
N LEU A 280 4.19 23.52 -0.04
CA LEU A 280 2.93 24.26 0.06
C LEU A 280 3.24 25.64 0.66
N THR A 281 3.57 26.62 -0.19
CA THR A 281 3.44 28.02 0.21
C THR A 281 1.96 28.37 0.28
N ASP A 282 1.55 28.98 1.39
CA ASP A 282 0.23 29.56 1.57
C ASP A 282 -0.23 30.31 0.32
N TRP A 283 -1.53 30.27 -0.01
CA TRP A 283 -2.10 31.00 -1.15
C TRP A 283 -1.70 32.49 -1.20
N VAL A 284 -1.31 33.06 -0.05
CA VAL A 284 -0.81 34.43 0.10
C VAL A 284 0.50 34.67 -0.67
N THR A 285 1.40 33.69 -0.74
CA THR A 285 2.70 33.85 -1.41
C THR A 285 2.60 33.73 -2.94
N LEU A 286 1.62 32.95 -3.44
CA LEU A 286 1.33 32.86 -4.87
C LEU A 286 0.70 34.14 -5.44
N ALA A 287 -0.08 34.87 -4.62
CA ALA A 287 -0.67 36.14 -5.02
C ALA A 287 0.36 37.30 -5.11
N ALA A 288 1.45 37.23 -4.34
CA ALA A 288 2.51 38.24 -4.36
C ALA A 288 3.39 38.13 -5.62
N CYS A 289 3.63 36.91 -6.12
CA CYS A 289 4.48 36.68 -7.29
C CYS A 289 3.83 37.10 -8.63
N ARG A 290 2.49 37.20 -8.70
CA ARG A 290 1.76 37.65 -9.91
C ARG A 290 1.65 39.17 -10.06
N ARG A 291 2.16 39.98 -9.13
CA ARG A 291 2.18 41.45 -9.26
C ARG A 291 3.53 42.03 -9.70
N THR A 292 4.54 41.17 -9.88
CA THR A 292 5.87 41.56 -10.37
C THR A 292 6.29 40.60 -11.48
N GLY A 293 5.63 40.74 -12.63
CA GLY A 293 5.95 40.07 -13.88
C GLY A 293 5.24 40.78 -15.02
#